data_AF-A0A5C4UYN6-F1
#
_entry.id   AF-A0A5C4UYN6-F1
#
_cell.length_a   1.000
_cell.length_b   1.000
_cell.length_c   1.000
_cell.angle_alpha   90.00
_cell.angle_beta   90.00
_cell.angle_gamma   90.00
#
_symmetry.space_group_name_H-M   'P 1'
#
loop_
_entity.id
_entity.type
_entity.pdbx_description
1 polymer ?
#
loop_
_entity_poly.entity_id
_entity_poly.type
_entity_poly.pdbx_seq_one_letter_code
_entity_poly.pdbx_strand_id
1 'polypeptide(L)'
;MADAKVIPFDEGERRSLRAGKAGVGDGGDAPVGEAGEAGESALERGLEFLRRRLTGAYEVDDFGFDRELTDEVLMPLLRPVFERYFRVDVRGIENVPAEGGALIVANHSGTLPWDGLMAQVAVRERHPAERRLRLLAADLVFQLPVVNELARKAGHTLACAEDAQELLERGELVGVMPEGFKGIGKPFAERYRLQRFGRGGFVATALRARVPIVPCSIVGAEEIHPMVGNARTVARLLGLPYFPLTPTFPWLGPLGAVPLPTKWTIEFGEPIETGDQPPEAAEDPMLMFQLTDQVRETIQHTLYKLLMARRSVFF
;
A
#
# COMPACT_ATOMS: atom_id res chain seq x y z
N MET A 1 17.62 1.76 26.14
CA MET A 1 16.75 2.19 25.04
C MET A 1 15.55 2.85 25.69
N ALA A 2 15.27 4.11 25.40
CA ALA A 2 14.06 4.76 25.90
C ALA A 2 12.88 4.29 25.03
N ASP A 3 11.78 3.88 25.66
CA ASP A 3 10.59 3.39 24.96
C ASP A 3 9.89 4.54 24.23
N ALA A 4 9.42 4.27 23.01
CA ALA A 4 8.68 5.23 22.19
C ALA A 4 7.34 5.59 22.84
N LYS A 5 6.87 6.83 22.65
CA LYS A 5 5.60 7.28 23.21
C LYS A 5 4.46 6.82 22.29
N VAL A 6 3.66 5.87 22.75
CA VAL A 6 2.41 5.49 22.07
C VAL A 6 1.39 6.60 22.30
N ILE A 7 0.89 7.18 21.22
CA ILE A 7 -0.21 8.14 21.27
C ILE A 7 -1.50 7.45 20.82
N PRO A 8 -2.52 7.38 21.67
CA PRO A 8 -3.85 7.07 21.18
C PRO A 8 -4.26 8.18 20.20
N PHE A 9 -4.86 7.80 19.07
CA PHE A 9 -5.37 8.78 18.11
C PHE A 9 -6.48 9.61 18.77
N ASP A 10 -6.24 10.90 18.98
CA ASP A 10 -7.23 11.82 19.55
C ASP A 10 -7.94 12.60 18.41
N GLU A 11 -9.27 12.73 18.50
CA GLU A 11 -10.17 13.26 17.46
C GLU A 11 -10.01 14.77 17.16
N GLY A 12 -8.98 15.42 17.73
CA GLY A 12 -8.86 16.87 17.88
C GLY A 12 -8.24 17.66 16.72
N GLU A 13 -7.60 17.04 15.72
CA GLU A 13 -6.92 17.77 14.62
C GLU A 13 -7.86 18.30 13.52
N ARG A 14 -9.17 18.39 13.76
CA ARG A 14 -10.15 18.87 12.77
C ARG A 14 -10.29 20.40 12.65
N ARG A 15 -9.40 21.23 13.24
CA ARG A 15 -9.67 22.67 13.40
C ARG A 15 -8.62 23.70 12.96
N SER A 16 -7.57 23.35 12.21
CA SER A 16 -6.57 24.34 11.76
C SER A 16 -6.53 24.66 10.26
N LEU A 17 -7.31 24.00 9.39
CA LEU A 17 -7.28 24.22 7.93
C LEU A 17 -8.21 25.32 7.40
N ARG A 18 -8.60 26.30 8.23
CA ARG A 18 -9.39 27.47 7.80
C ARG A 18 -8.79 28.79 8.32
N ALA A 19 -7.65 29.21 7.77
CA ALA A 19 -7.32 30.62 7.61
C ALA A 19 -6.04 30.80 6.77
N GLY A 20 -6.12 31.58 5.69
CA GLY A 20 -4.94 32.21 5.09
C GLY A 20 -4.81 32.14 3.57
N LYS A 21 -5.66 32.86 2.83
CA LYS A 21 -5.31 33.38 1.49
C LYS A 21 -5.57 34.88 1.48
N ALA A 22 -4.52 35.68 1.29
CA ALA A 22 -4.45 36.88 0.43
C ALA A 22 -3.18 37.69 0.70
N GLY A 23 -2.42 38.02 -0.34
CA GLY A 23 -1.34 39.00 -0.31
C GLY A 23 -0.39 38.88 -1.50
N VAL A 24 -0.53 39.79 -2.47
CA VAL A 24 0.25 39.94 -3.72
C VAL A 24 1.43 40.89 -3.49
N GLY A 25 2.57 40.69 -4.19
CA GLY A 25 3.44 41.80 -4.61
C GLY A 25 4.96 41.59 -4.58
N ASP A 26 5.52 41.29 -5.77
CA ASP A 26 6.74 41.85 -6.41
C ASP A 26 8.14 41.72 -5.78
N GLY A 27 9.14 41.65 -6.67
CA GLY A 27 10.55 41.95 -6.37
C GLY A 27 11.51 40.77 -6.53
N GLY A 28 12.20 40.72 -7.67
CA GLY A 28 13.22 39.70 -7.96
C GLY A 28 14.49 39.84 -7.13
N ASP A 29 15.14 38.71 -6.90
CA ASP A 29 16.57 38.52 -7.12
C ASP A 29 16.84 37.01 -7.08
N ALA A 30 17.66 36.50 -8.00
CA ALA A 30 18.09 35.11 -7.98
C ALA A 30 19.38 35.02 -7.15
N PRO A 31 19.45 34.22 -6.06
CA PRO A 31 20.72 33.96 -5.43
C PRO A 31 21.28 32.63 -5.94
N VAL A 32 22.41 32.75 -6.63
CA VAL A 32 23.42 31.70 -6.75
C VAL A 32 23.98 31.45 -5.34
N GLY A 33 23.27 30.65 -4.54
CA GLY A 33 23.60 30.37 -3.13
C GLY A 33 22.83 29.21 -2.48
N GLU A 34 21.68 28.82 -3.05
CA GLU A 34 20.76 27.84 -2.45
C GLU A 34 21.35 26.44 -2.22
N ALA A 35 22.36 26.02 -2.98
CA ALA A 35 22.88 24.65 -2.87
C ALA A 35 23.66 24.37 -1.57
N GLY A 36 24.29 25.40 -0.97
CA GLY A 36 25.04 25.28 0.29
C GLY A 36 24.11 25.27 1.51
N GLU A 37 23.17 26.23 1.56
CA GLU A 37 22.19 26.37 2.64
C GLU A 37 21.14 25.23 2.63
N ALA A 38 20.77 24.71 1.46
CA ALA A 38 19.92 23.53 1.36
C ALA A 38 20.63 22.27 1.90
N GLY A 39 21.95 22.16 1.71
CA GLY A 39 22.77 21.06 2.22
C GLY A 39 22.93 21.10 3.74
N GLU A 40 23.22 22.28 4.30
CA GLU A 40 23.33 22.48 5.76
C GLU A 40 21.98 22.25 6.46
N SER A 41 20.89 22.78 5.91
CA SER A 41 19.56 22.58 6.49
C SER A 41 19.07 21.12 6.39
N ALA A 42 19.46 20.37 5.35
CA ALA A 42 19.15 18.94 5.25
C ALA A 42 19.94 18.10 6.27
N LEU A 43 21.20 18.46 6.52
CA LEU A 43 22.03 17.82 7.55
C LEU A 43 21.48 18.08 8.96
N GLU A 44 21.06 19.32 9.24
CA GLU A 44 20.44 19.69 10.52
C GLU A 44 19.13 18.92 10.76
N ARG A 45 18.24 18.86 9.76
CA ARG A 45 17.01 18.05 9.82
C ARG A 45 17.32 16.57 10.06
N GLY A 46 18.32 16.03 9.37
CA GLY A 46 18.75 14.65 9.55
C GLY A 46 19.32 14.36 10.94
N LEU A 47 20.13 15.27 11.48
CA LEU A 47 20.67 15.19 12.84
C LEU A 47 19.57 15.30 13.90
N GLU A 48 18.59 16.18 13.71
CA GLU A 48 17.44 16.32 14.60
C GLU A 48 16.57 15.07 14.59
N PHE A 49 16.26 14.53 13.41
CA PHE A 49 15.57 13.25 13.26
C PHE A 49 16.32 12.14 14.00
N LEU A 50 17.62 11.96 13.73
CA LEU A 50 18.43 10.93 14.39
C LEU A 50 18.47 11.12 15.91
N ARG A 51 18.56 12.37 16.39
CA ARG A 51 18.49 12.68 17.81
C ARG A 51 17.16 12.23 18.39
N ARG A 52 16.01 12.59 17.79
CA ARG A 52 14.67 12.14 18.23
C ARG A 52 14.58 10.62 18.30
N ARG A 53 15.14 9.91 17.31
CA ARG A 53 15.20 8.44 17.30
C ARG A 53 16.04 7.86 18.42
N LEU A 54 17.23 8.41 18.66
CA LEU A 54 18.13 7.95 19.71
C LEU A 54 17.58 8.25 21.11
N THR A 55 16.87 9.35 21.28
CA THR A 55 16.27 9.74 22.57
C THR A 55 14.90 9.10 22.82
N GLY A 56 14.33 8.36 21.87
CA GLY A 56 12.98 7.82 21.96
C GLY A 56 11.88 8.89 21.89
N ALA A 57 12.23 10.12 21.50
CA ALA A 57 11.32 11.26 21.42
C ALA A 57 10.58 11.27 20.07
N TYR A 58 9.91 10.16 19.76
CA TYR A 58 9.07 10.01 18.59
C TYR A 58 7.76 9.31 18.98
N GLU A 59 6.74 9.53 18.17
CA GLU A 59 5.38 9.06 18.44
C GLU A 59 4.98 7.97 17.47
N VAL A 60 4.29 6.96 17.99
CA VAL A 60 3.68 5.90 17.19
C VAL A 60 2.22 5.73 17.58
N ASP A 61 1.38 5.34 16.63
CA ASP A 61 -0.02 5.03 16.94
C ASP A 61 -0.20 3.68 17.66
N ASP A 62 -1.44 3.36 18.04
CA ASP A 62 -1.83 2.11 18.70
C ASP A 62 -1.46 0.85 17.89
N PHE A 63 -1.25 0.97 16.58
CA PHE A 63 -0.86 -0.11 15.66
C PHE A 63 0.67 -0.14 15.40
N GLY A 64 1.42 0.80 15.96
CA GLY A 64 2.87 0.93 15.82
C GLY A 64 3.33 1.77 14.61
N PHE A 65 2.42 2.49 13.95
CA PHE A 65 2.75 3.34 12.82
C PHE A 65 3.56 4.55 13.23
N ASP A 66 4.65 4.76 12.52
CA ASP A 66 5.57 5.86 12.73
C ASP A 66 5.48 6.79 11.52
N ARG A 67 4.66 7.83 11.66
CA ARG A 67 4.39 8.78 10.57
C ARG A 67 5.66 9.44 10.10
N GLU A 68 6.47 9.94 11.02
CA GLU A 68 7.71 10.64 10.68
C GLU A 68 8.71 9.70 9.98
N LEU A 69 8.88 8.46 10.44
CA LEU A 69 9.79 7.51 9.78
C LEU A 69 9.30 7.15 8.38
N THR A 70 7.99 6.90 8.26
CA THR A 70 7.39 6.53 6.99
C THR A 70 7.54 7.65 5.98
N ASP A 71 7.21 8.87 6.39
CA ASP A 71 7.15 10.04 5.53
C ASP A 71 8.53 10.57 5.14
N GLU A 72 9.47 10.61 6.09
CA GLU A 72 10.78 11.23 5.90
C GLU A 72 11.85 10.24 5.43
N VAL A 73 11.63 8.93 5.62
CA VAL A 73 12.63 7.89 5.29
C VAL A 73 12.07 6.85 4.33
N LEU A 74 11.00 6.13 4.70
CA LEU A 74 10.55 4.98 3.90
C LEU A 74 10.00 5.39 2.52
N MET A 75 9.11 6.38 2.48
CA MET A 75 8.52 6.87 1.22
C MET A 75 9.60 7.48 0.29
N PRO A 76 10.52 8.35 0.76
CA PRO A 76 11.61 8.86 -0.08
C PRO A 76 12.54 7.76 -0.62
N LEU A 77 12.80 6.69 0.14
CA LEU A 77 13.60 5.56 -0.34
C LEU A 77 12.88 4.72 -1.40
N LEU A 78 11.56 4.57 -1.30
CA LEU A 78 10.75 3.85 -2.28
C LEU A 78 10.42 4.69 -3.52
N ARG A 79 10.40 6.02 -3.41
CA ARG A 79 10.12 6.95 -4.52
C ARG A 79 10.96 6.69 -5.79
N PRO A 80 12.30 6.55 -5.77
CA PRO A 80 13.06 6.27 -6.98
C PRO A 80 12.74 4.89 -7.58
N VAL A 81 12.41 3.91 -6.75
CA VAL A 81 11.94 2.59 -7.21
C VAL A 81 10.62 2.74 -7.95
N PHE A 82 9.69 3.52 -7.40
CA PHE A 82 8.41 3.83 -8.00
C PHE A 82 8.54 4.62 -9.32
N GLU A 83 9.23 5.76 -9.30
CA GLU A 83 9.25 6.72 -10.42
C GLU A 83 10.20 6.30 -11.54
N ARG A 84 11.35 5.69 -11.21
CA ARG A 84 12.43 5.42 -12.17
C ARG A 84 12.60 3.94 -12.48
N TYR A 85 12.53 3.08 -11.46
CA TYR A 85 12.75 1.64 -11.64
C TYR A 85 11.55 0.94 -12.25
N PHE A 86 10.37 1.11 -11.67
CA PHE A 86 9.09 0.59 -12.18
C PHE A 86 8.31 1.57 -13.04
N ARG A 87 8.67 2.86 -13.01
CA ARG A 87 8.05 3.91 -13.85
C ARG A 87 6.53 3.87 -13.77
N VAL A 88 6.03 3.82 -12.54
CA VAL A 88 4.62 3.58 -12.25
C VAL A 88 3.78 4.74 -12.75
N ASP A 89 2.81 4.43 -13.62
CA ASP A 89 1.74 5.35 -14.02
C ASP A 89 0.55 5.19 -13.06
N VAL A 90 0.02 6.30 -12.54
CA VAL A 90 -1.12 6.27 -11.59
C VAL A 90 -2.33 6.92 -12.23
N ARG A 91 -3.48 6.26 -12.14
CA ARG A 91 -4.74 6.70 -12.73
C ARG A 91 -5.87 6.60 -11.72
N GLY A 92 -6.84 7.52 -11.82
CA GLY A 92 -8.04 7.49 -10.99
C GLY A 92 -7.77 7.75 -9.51
N ILE A 93 -6.63 8.35 -9.14
CA ILE A 93 -6.29 8.61 -7.75
C ILE A 93 -7.32 9.52 -7.07
N GLU A 94 -8.00 10.36 -7.84
CA GLU A 94 -9.13 11.19 -7.45
C GLU A 94 -10.35 10.41 -6.96
N ASN A 95 -10.45 9.11 -7.27
CA ASN A 95 -11.49 8.22 -6.74
C ASN A 95 -11.23 7.82 -5.28
N VAL A 96 -10.00 7.97 -4.78
CA VAL A 96 -9.71 7.75 -3.37
C VAL A 96 -10.23 8.95 -2.56
N PRO A 97 -11.04 8.76 -1.50
CA PRO A 97 -11.58 9.87 -0.74
C PRO A 97 -10.51 10.75 -0.09
N ALA A 98 -10.70 12.07 -0.16
CA ALA A 98 -9.80 13.03 0.48
C ALA A 98 -9.95 13.06 2.00
N GLU A 99 -11.11 12.70 2.52
CA GLU A 99 -11.41 12.60 3.96
C GLU A 99 -12.18 11.31 4.24
N GLY A 100 -12.19 10.86 5.50
CA GLY A 100 -12.86 9.62 5.90
C GLY A 100 -12.12 8.35 5.45
N GLY A 101 -12.64 7.21 5.90
CA GLY A 101 -12.05 5.91 5.64
C GLY A 101 -12.48 5.34 4.29
N ALA A 102 -11.62 4.50 3.69
CA ALA A 102 -11.96 3.75 2.49
C ALA A 102 -11.15 2.46 2.43
N LEU A 103 -11.77 1.40 1.91
CA LEU A 103 -11.11 0.11 1.71
C LEU A 103 -10.65 -0.01 0.27
N ILE A 104 -9.34 0.09 0.03
CA ILE A 104 -8.72 -0.13 -1.27
C ILE A 104 -8.50 -1.63 -1.48
N VAL A 105 -9.15 -2.20 -2.48
CA VAL A 105 -9.10 -3.64 -2.76
C VAL A 105 -8.33 -3.87 -4.06
N ALA A 106 -7.18 -4.54 -3.98
CA ALA A 106 -6.30 -4.75 -5.14
C ALA A 106 -6.08 -6.23 -5.50
N ASN A 107 -5.66 -6.49 -6.74
CA ASN A 107 -5.06 -7.77 -7.10
C ASN A 107 -3.72 -7.98 -6.36
N HIS A 108 -3.34 -9.23 -6.11
CA HIS A 108 -2.07 -9.58 -5.47
C HIS A 108 -1.14 -10.37 -6.38
N SER A 109 0.15 -10.04 -6.41
CA SER A 109 1.09 -10.67 -7.35
C SER A 109 2.56 -10.45 -7.01
N GLY A 110 3.43 -11.04 -7.84
CA GLY A 110 4.83 -10.61 -7.92
C GLY A 110 5.80 -11.36 -7.01
N THR A 111 5.40 -12.47 -6.36
CA THR A 111 6.24 -13.31 -5.47
C THR A 111 6.72 -12.59 -4.20
N LEU A 112 6.80 -11.27 -4.20
CA LEU A 112 7.12 -10.39 -3.09
C LEU A 112 6.11 -9.23 -3.14
N PRO A 113 5.69 -8.68 -2.00
CA PRO A 113 4.58 -7.72 -1.91
C PRO A 113 4.97 -6.29 -2.35
N TRP A 114 5.69 -6.16 -3.47
CA TRP A 114 6.02 -4.88 -4.07
C TRP A 114 4.78 -4.13 -4.55
N ASP A 115 3.74 -4.85 -4.94
CA ASP A 115 2.44 -4.30 -5.34
C ASP A 115 1.83 -3.42 -4.24
N GLY A 116 1.78 -3.92 -3.00
CA GLY A 116 1.32 -3.17 -1.84
C GLY A 116 2.18 -1.94 -1.56
N LEU A 117 3.50 -2.10 -1.56
CA LEU A 117 4.41 -0.97 -1.30
C LEU A 117 4.30 0.12 -2.36
N MET A 118 4.20 -0.24 -3.65
CA MET A 118 4.02 0.75 -4.72
C MET A 118 2.62 1.38 -4.69
N ALA A 119 1.59 0.66 -4.26
CA ALA A 119 0.27 1.26 -4.02
C ALA A 119 0.32 2.26 -2.86
N GLN A 120 1.07 1.97 -1.79
CA GLN A 120 1.29 2.91 -0.68
C GLN A 120 2.01 4.19 -1.15
N VAL A 121 3.06 4.05 -1.97
CA VAL A 121 3.74 5.20 -2.59
C VAL A 121 2.80 5.96 -3.52
N ALA A 122 2.00 5.27 -4.35
CA ALA A 122 1.04 5.91 -5.25
C ALA A 122 0.05 6.79 -4.48
N VAL A 123 -0.55 6.26 -3.41
CA VAL A 123 -1.48 7.03 -2.56
C VAL A 123 -0.75 8.23 -1.94
N ARG A 124 0.43 8.03 -1.36
CA ARG A 124 1.15 9.14 -0.72
C ARG A 124 1.54 10.25 -1.71
N GLU A 125 2.11 9.88 -2.85
CA GLU A 125 2.79 10.80 -3.76
C GLU A 125 1.89 11.41 -4.83
N ARG A 126 0.71 10.82 -5.06
CA ARG A 126 -0.20 11.25 -6.12
C ARG A 126 -1.57 11.69 -5.61
N HIS A 127 -1.93 11.35 -4.38
CA HIS A 127 -3.20 11.81 -3.81
C HIS A 127 -3.10 13.28 -3.39
N PRO A 128 -4.03 14.17 -3.80
CA PRO A 128 -3.95 15.61 -3.50
C PRO A 128 -3.91 15.96 -2.01
N ALA A 129 -4.58 15.16 -1.17
CA ALA A 129 -4.59 15.31 0.28
C ALA A 129 -3.45 14.54 1.00
N GLU A 130 -2.46 14.01 0.28
CA GLU A 130 -1.31 13.27 0.82
C GLU A 130 -1.71 12.17 1.82
N ARG A 131 -2.75 11.42 1.46
CA ARG A 131 -3.28 10.34 2.30
C ARG A 131 -2.25 9.22 2.45
N ARG A 132 -2.46 8.37 3.46
CA ARG A 132 -1.57 7.23 3.76
C ARG A 132 -2.37 5.95 3.64
N LEU A 133 -1.80 4.96 2.98
CA LEU A 133 -2.42 3.64 2.83
C LEU A 133 -1.87 2.68 3.90
N ARG A 134 -2.75 2.15 4.73
CA ARG A 134 -2.49 1.13 5.76
C ARG A 134 -2.75 -0.26 5.18
N LEU A 135 -1.70 -1.05 4.94
CA LEU A 135 -1.88 -2.37 4.31
C LEU A 135 -2.20 -3.45 5.36
N LEU A 136 -3.13 -4.34 5.02
CA LEU A 136 -3.38 -5.58 5.75
C LEU A 136 -2.40 -6.65 5.27
N ALA A 137 -1.48 -7.05 6.15
CA ALA A 137 -0.42 -8.00 5.86
C ALA A 137 -0.66 -9.36 6.52
N ALA A 138 -0.19 -10.42 5.87
CA ALA A 138 -0.29 -11.77 6.41
C ALA A 138 0.64 -11.98 7.62
N ASP A 139 0.29 -12.89 8.53
CA ASP A 139 1.05 -13.22 9.75
C ASP A 139 2.54 -13.44 9.50
N LEU A 140 2.90 -14.04 8.36
CA LEU A 140 4.28 -14.29 7.96
C LEU A 140 5.14 -13.01 8.00
N VAL A 141 4.59 -11.86 7.60
CA VAL A 141 5.29 -10.56 7.61
C VAL A 141 5.74 -10.20 9.02
N PHE A 142 4.90 -10.49 10.02
CA PHE A 142 5.17 -10.16 11.42
C PHE A 142 6.00 -11.23 12.15
N GLN A 143 6.23 -12.38 11.53
CA GLN A 143 7.13 -13.42 12.05
C GLN A 143 8.59 -13.22 11.59
N LEU A 144 8.81 -12.41 10.55
CA LEU A 144 10.13 -12.15 10.01
C LEU A 144 10.85 -11.05 10.81
N PRO A 145 12.07 -11.30 11.32
CA PRO A 145 12.84 -10.28 12.04
C PRO A 145 13.15 -9.11 11.11
N VAL A 146 13.22 -7.90 11.67
CA VAL A 146 13.39 -6.62 10.95
C VAL A 146 12.19 -6.23 10.09
N VAL A 147 11.64 -7.15 9.29
CA VAL A 147 10.46 -6.93 8.45
C VAL A 147 9.24 -6.60 9.30
N ASN A 148 9.01 -7.30 10.41
CA ASN A 148 7.93 -7.01 11.36
C ASN A 148 7.97 -5.53 11.82
N GLU A 149 9.11 -5.09 12.35
CA GLU A 149 9.31 -3.73 12.87
C GLU A 149 9.07 -2.67 11.78
N LEU A 150 9.63 -2.88 10.58
CA LEU A 150 9.43 -1.95 9.46
C LEU A 150 7.98 -1.95 8.97
N ALA A 151 7.33 -3.11 8.90
CA ALA A 151 5.94 -3.22 8.48
C ALA A 151 5.01 -2.47 9.45
N ARG A 152 5.17 -2.65 10.77
CA ARG A 152 4.39 -1.92 11.78
C ARG A 152 4.62 -0.41 11.67
N LYS A 153 5.89 0.00 11.60
CA LYS A 153 6.25 1.42 11.46
C LYS A 153 5.77 2.05 10.16
N ALA A 154 5.65 1.27 9.08
CA ALA A 154 5.04 1.67 7.81
C ALA A 154 3.49 1.65 7.84
N GLY A 155 2.89 1.28 8.97
CA GLY A 155 1.45 1.30 9.19
C GLY A 155 0.73 0.05 8.71
N HIS A 156 1.47 -1.03 8.47
CA HIS A 156 0.85 -2.31 8.12
C HIS A 156 0.38 -3.00 9.40
N THR A 157 -0.83 -3.56 9.35
CA THR A 157 -1.38 -4.37 10.45
C THR A 157 -1.72 -5.78 9.99
N LEU A 158 -2.06 -6.66 10.93
CA LEU A 158 -2.48 -8.02 10.63
C LEU A 158 -3.73 -8.02 9.75
N ALA A 159 -3.83 -9.01 8.87
CA ALA A 159 -5.01 -9.21 8.04
C ALA A 159 -6.17 -9.85 8.84
N CYS A 160 -6.63 -9.15 9.88
CA CYS A 160 -7.85 -9.45 10.64
C CYS A 160 -8.92 -8.38 10.40
N ALA A 161 -10.18 -8.74 10.64
CA ALA A 161 -11.32 -7.88 10.33
C ALA A 161 -11.45 -6.75 11.36
N GLU A 162 -11.05 -7.00 12.60
CA GLU A 162 -11.16 -6.11 13.75
C GLU A 162 -10.23 -4.89 13.57
N ASP A 163 -8.93 -5.11 13.35
CA ASP A 163 -7.97 -4.03 13.12
C ASP A 163 -8.34 -3.20 11.87
N ALA A 164 -8.78 -3.89 10.81
CA ALA A 164 -9.19 -3.24 9.58
C ALA A 164 -10.42 -2.35 9.80
N GLN A 165 -11.43 -2.85 10.53
CA GLN A 165 -12.63 -2.08 10.86
C GLN A 165 -12.27 -0.86 11.71
N GLU A 166 -11.44 -1.02 12.74
CA GLU A 166 -11.03 0.07 13.62
C GLU A 166 -10.27 1.17 12.86
N LEU A 167 -9.33 0.82 11.97
CA LEU A 167 -8.65 1.79 11.13
C LEU A 167 -9.62 2.54 10.20
N LEU A 168 -10.55 1.83 9.57
CA LEU A 168 -11.53 2.43 8.66
C LEU A 168 -12.48 3.38 9.39
N GLU A 169 -12.97 3.00 10.58
CA GLU A 169 -13.83 3.84 11.43
C GLU A 169 -13.11 5.10 11.92
N ARG A 170 -11.79 5.01 12.16
CA ARG A 170 -10.93 6.16 12.47
C ARG A 170 -10.65 7.06 11.26
N GLY A 171 -11.13 6.68 10.08
CA GLY A 171 -11.01 7.47 8.85
C GLY A 171 -9.72 7.21 8.06
N GLU A 172 -9.02 6.10 8.31
CA GLU A 172 -7.81 5.73 7.57
C GLU A 172 -8.13 5.04 6.23
N LEU A 173 -7.20 5.11 5.27
CA LEU A 173 -7.28 4.29 4.07
C LEU A 173 -6.66 2.93 4.36
N VAL A 174 -7.42 1.86 4.19
CA VAL A 174 -6.94 0.49 4.40
C VAL A 174 -6.83 -0.23 3.07
N GLY A 175 -5.69 -0.88 2.82
CA GLY A 175 -5.42 -1.64 1.60
C GLY A 175 -5.45 -3.14 1.88
N VAL A 176 -6.15 -3.89 1.04
CA VAL A 176 -6.23 -5.35 1.12
C VAL A 176 -6.11 -5.99 -0.24
N MET A 177 -5.47 -7.15 -0.31
CA MET A 177 -5.41 -7.97 -1.52
C MET A 177 -6.07 -9.33 -1.24
N PRO A 178 -7.37 -9.49 -1.54
CA PRO A 178 -8.16 -10.64 -1.09
C PRO A 178 -7.73 -12.00 -1.67
N GLU A 179 -6.88 -12.02 -2.70
CA GLU A 179 -6.27 -13.25 -3.22
C GLU A 179 -5.29 -13.89 -2.22
N GLY A 180 -4.67 -13.08 -1.36
CA GLY A 180 -3.67 -13.50 -0.38
C GLY A 180 -2.55 -14.34 -1.02
N PHE A 181 -2.15 -15.42 -0.34
CA PHE A 181 -1.09 -16.31 -0.82
C PHE A 181 -1.39 -16.99 -2.17
N LYS A 182 -2.67 -17.09 -2.57
CA LYS A 182 -3.02 -17.67 -3.87
C LYS A 182 -2.66 -16.72 -5.00
N GLY A 183 -2.81 -15.41 -4.81
CA GLY A 183 -2.47 -14.39 -5.80
C GLY A 183 -0.97 -14.18 -5.92
N ILE A 184 -0.30 -13.85 -4.82
CA ILE A 184 1.14 -13.52 -4.81
C ILE A 184 2.03 -14.68 -5.28
N GLY A 185 1.63 -15.92 -4.98
CA GLY A 185 2.38 -17.15 -5.30
C GLY A 185 1.91 -17.85 -6.57
N LYS A 186 1.12 -17.21 -7.44
CA LYS A 186 0.62 -17.85 -8.67
C LYS A 186 1.70 -17.93 -9.75
N PRO A 187 1.70 -18.99 -10.59
CA PRO A 187 2.65 -19.09 -11.69
C PRO A 187 2.47 -17.98 -12.72
N PHE A 188 3.55 -17.60 -13.41
CA PHE A 188 3.54 -16.59 -14.46
C PHE A 188 2.60 -16.90 -15.63
N ALA A 189 2.28 -18.18 -15.85
CA ALA A 189 1.28 -18.61 -16.83
C ALA A 189 -0.15 -18.16 -16.48
N GLU A 190 -0.43 -17.94 -15.20
CA GLU A 190 -1.71 -17.46 -14.66
C GLU A 190 -1.73 -15.95 -14.42
N ARG A 191 -0.70 -15.23 -14.87
CA ARG A 191 -0.59 -13.80 -14.60
C ARG A 191 -1.81 -13.02 -15.08
N TYR A 192 -2.22 -12.02 -14.32
CA TYR A 192 -3.39 -11.17 -14.56
C TYR A 192 -4.74 -11.89 -14.60
N ARG A 193 -4.77 -13.15 -14.15
CA ARG A 193 -6.00 -13.84 -13.81
C ARG A 193 -6.14 -13.78 -12.30
N LEU A 194 -7.20 -13.11 -11.85
CA LEU A 194 -7.52 -13.04 -10.44
C LEU A 194 -7.84 -14.42 -9.92
N GLN A 195 -7.21 -14.76 -8.81
CA GLN A 195 -7.60 -15.91 -8.01
C GLN A 195 -8.90 -15.60 -7.27
N ARG A 196 -9.61 -16.65 -6.86
CA ARG A 196 -10.86 -16.49 -6.13
C ARG A 196 -10.61 -15.72 -4.84
N PHE A 197 -11.36 -14.62 -4.66
CA PHE A 197 -11.40 -13.90 -3.39
C PHE A 197 -11.96 -14.81 -2.28
N GLY A 198 -11.60 -14.51 -1.04
CA GLY A 198 -12.10 -15.25 0.13
C GLY A 198 -13.63 -15.21 0.27
N ARG A 199 -14.13 -15.54 1.46
CA ARG A 199 -15.57 -15.59 1.75
C ARG A 199 -16.23 -14.21 1.91
N GLY A 200 -15.70 -13.16 1.28
CA GLY A 200 -16.25 -11.80 1.38
C GLY A 200 -15.96 -11.07 2.70
N GLY A 201 -15.00 -11.53 3.50
CA GLY A 201 -14.68 -10.90 4.79
C GLY A 201 -14.33 -9.41 4.68
N PHE A 202 -13.60 -9.02 3.64
CA PHE A 202 -13.26 -7.62 3.38
C PHE A 202 -14.49 -6.75 3.07
N VAL A 203 -15.51 -7.32 2.40
CA VAL A 203 -16.79 -6.64 2.15
C VAL A 203 -17.54 -6.44 3.46
N ALA A 204 -17.60 -7.47 4.30
CA ALA A 204 -18.21 -7.37 5.63
C ALA A 204 -17.54 -6.28 6.48
N THR A 205 -16.20 -6.20 6.45
CA THR A 205 -15.45 -5.13 7.12
C THR A 205 -15.84 -3.75 6.60
N ALA A 206 -15.89 -3.55 5.28
CA ALA A 206 -16.28 -2.26 4.69
C ALA A 206 -17.73 -1.87 5.02
N LEU A 207 -18.67 -2.83 4.97
CA LEU A 207 -20.08 -2.62 5.34
C LEU A 207 -20.23 -2.22 6.80
N ARG A 208 -19.51 -2.89 7.72
CA ARG A 208 -19.55 -2.57 9.16
C ARG A 208 -19.00 -1.19 9.45
N ALA A 209 -17.86 -0.85 8.84
CA ALA A 209 -17.25 0.47 8.97
C ALA A 209 -17.99 1.57 8.18
N ARG A 210 -18.95 1.19 7.32
CA ARG A 210 -19.72 2.09 6.43
C ARG A 210 -18.83 2.97 5.55
N VAL A 211 -17.82 2.35 4.95
CA VAL A 211 -16.83 3.01 4.10
C VAL A 211 -16.87 2.48 2.67
N PRO A 212 -16.62 3.32 1.66
CA PRO A 212 -16.60 2.86 0.28
C PRO A 212 -15.47 1.85 0.04
N ILE A 213 -15.71 0.94 -0.90
CA ILE A 213 -14.68 0.03 -1.43
C ILE A 213 -14.14 0.65 -2.72
N VAL A 214 -12.84 0.90 -2.81
CA VAL A 214 -12.18 1.40 -4.03
C VAL A 214 -11.45 0.24 -4.71
N PRO A 215 -11.95 -0.29 -5.85
CA PRO A 215 -11.25 -1.32 -6.60
C PRO A 215 -9.94 -0.78 -7.18
N CYS A 216 -8.84 -1.50 -7.03
CA CYS A 216 -7.52 -1.08 -7.50
C CYS A 216 -6.91 -2.16 -8.39
N SER A 217 -6.43 -1.78 -9.57
CA SER A 217 -5.84 -2.69 -10.54
C SER A 217 -4.37 -2.35 -10.77
N ILE A 218 -3.50 -3.31 -10.50
CA ILE A 218 -2.04 -3.19 -10.58
C ILE A 218 -1.53 -4.07 -11.71
N VAL A 219 -1.05 -3.42 -12.78
CA VAL A 219 -0.39 -4.05 -13.92
C VAL A 219 1.12 -3.80 -13.83
N GLY A 220 1.93 -4.79 -14.20
CA GLY A 220 3.40 -4.71 -14.13
C GLY A 220 4.02 -5.57 -13.03
N ALA A 221 3.36 -5.63 -11.87
CA ALA A 221 3.84 -6.33 -10.69
C ALA A 221 3.98 -7.86 -10.90
N GLU A 222 3.12 -8.46 -11.72
CA GLU A 222 3.14 -9.91 -11.97
C GLU A 222 4.37 -10.39 -12.77
N GLU A 223 5.11 -9.46 -13.36
CA GLU A 223 6.23 -9.78 -14.26
C GLU A 223 7.60 -9.55 -13.63
N ILE A 224 7.65 -8.93 -12.45
CA ILE A 224 8.92 -8.63 -11.78
C ILE A 224 9.67 -9.90 -11.36
N HIS A 225 8.94 -10.98 -11.07
CA HIS A 225 9.46 -12.31 -10.80
C HIS A 225 8.64 -13.35 -11.59
N PRO A 226 9.07 -13.74 -12.80
CA PRO A 226 8.37 -14.76 -13.58
C PRO A 226 8.45 -16.14 -12.91
N MET A 227 7.53 -16.42 -11.99
CA MET A 227 7.49 -17.68 -11.25
C MET A 227 7.04 -18.82 -12.18
N VAL A 228 7.97 -19.68 -12.56
CA VAL A 228 7.74 -20.83 -13.44
C VAL A 228 7.27 -22.06 -12.66
N GLY A 229 7.50 -22.11 -11.35
CA GLY A 229 7.09 -23.22 -10.51
C GLY A 229 7.14 -22.89 -9.01
N ASN A 230 6.56 -23.78 -8.21
CA ASN A 230 6.55 -23.70 -6.76
C ASN A 230 7.14 -25.00 -6.16
N ALA A 231 8.28 -24.91 -5.48
CA ALA A 231 8.90 -26.06 -4.83
C ALA A 231 8.20 -26.39 -3.50
N ARG A 232 6.98 -26.97 -3.57
CA ARG A 232 6.11 -27.22 -2.41
C ARG A 232 6.75 -28.04 -1.29
N THR A 233 7.69 -28.91 -1.60
CA THR A 233 8.40 -29.71 -0.57
C THR A 233 9.37 -28.84 0.23
N VAL A 234 10.12 -27.98 -0.45
CA VAL A 234 11.03 -27.01 0.20
C VAL A 234 10.23 -25.99 1.00
N ALA A 235 9.13 -25.48 0.44
CA ALA A 235 8.22 -24.57 1.13
C ALA A 235 7.74 -25.16 2.48
N ARG A 236 7.26 -26.41 2.46
CA ARG A 236 6.82 -27.12 3.67
C ARG A 236 7.93 -27.33 4.68
N LEU A 237 9.15 -27.67 4.23
CA LEU A 237 10.30 -27.84 5.11
C LEU A 237 10.65 -26.55 5.85
N LEU A 238 10.52 -25.40 5.16
CA LEU A 238 10.86 -24.08 5.68
C LEU A 238 9.70 -23.39 6.40
N GLY A 239 8.51 -24.00 6.47
CA GLY A 239 7.32 -23.37 7.04
C GLY A 239 6.78 -22.20 6.21
N LEU A 240 7.07 -22.16 4.91
CA LEU A 240 6.66 -21.10 3.99
C LEU A 240 5.40 -21.50 3.19
N PRO A 241 4.54 -20.53 2.82
CA PRO A 241 3.33 -20.79 2.03
C PRO A 241 3.65 -21.26 0.60
N TYR A 242 4.78 -20.81 0.06
CA TYR A 242 5.31 -21.23 -1.23
C TYR A 242 6.83 -21.02 -1.27
N PHE A 243 7.50 -21.71 -2.20
CA PHE A 243 8.90 -21.47 -2.49
C PHE A 243 9.03 -21.21 -4.00
N PRO A 244 9.28 -19.96 -4.42
CA PRO A 244 9.25 -19.60 -5.82
C PRO A 244 10.44 -20.20 -6.57
N LEU A 245 10.17 -20.70 -7.78
CA LEU A 245 11.18 -21.00 -8.78
C LEU A 245 10.98 -20.02 -9.93
N THR A 246 11.97 -19.17 -10.17
CA THR A 246 12.00 -18.17 -11.25
C THR A 246 13.27 -18.39 -12.08
N PRO A 247 13.42 -17.89 -13.31
CA PRO A 247 14.68 -18.04 -14.05
C PRO A 247 15.95 -17.61 -13.30
N THR A 248 15.83 -16.76 -12.27
CA THR A 248 16.94 -16.20 -11.50
C THR A 248 17.04 -16.73 -10.07
N PHE A 249 15.92 -17.09 -9.42
CA PHE A 249 15.88 -17.57 -8.04
C PHE A 249 15.39 -19.04 -7.98
N PRO A 250 16.12 -19.95 -7.31
CA PRO A 250 17.23 -19.70 -6.37
C PRO A 250 18.64 -19.69 -6.99
N TRP A 251 18.79 -19.85 -8.31
CA TRP A 251 20.08 -20.05 -8.98
C TRP A 251 21.13 -18.95 -8.71
N LEU A 252 20.72 -17.69 -8.58
CA LEU A 252 21.59 -16.55 -8.29
C LEU A 252 21.58 -16.14 -6.80
N GLY A 253 21.04 -16.99 -5.92
CA GLY A 253 20.88 -16.67 -4.50
C GLY A 253 20.03 -15.42 -4.28
N PRO A 254 20.36 -14.55 -3.30
CA PRO A 254 19.62 -13.32 -3.02
C PRO A 254 19.51 -12.36 -4.20
N LEU A 255 20.53 -12.30 -5.08
CA LEU A 255 20.47 -11.47 -6.28
C LEU A 255 19.37 -11.93 -7.25
N GLY A 256 18.98 -13.20 -7.20
CA GLY A 256 17.89 -13.74 -8.00
C GLY A 256 16.50 -13.24 -7.58
N ALA A 257 16.38 -12.67 -6.38
CA ALA A 257 15.15 -12.07 -5.84
C ALA A 257 15.05 -10.55 -6.11
N VAL A 258 15.99 -9.99 -6.89
CA VAL A 258 15.87 -8.60 -7.37
C VAL A 258 14.79 -8.55 -8.46
N PRO A 259 13.77 -7.69 -8.31
CA PRO A 259 12.66 -7.61 -9.26
C PRO A 259 13.14 -7.13 -10.64
N LEU A 260 12.57 -7.63 -11.72
CA LEU A 260 12.79 -7.06 -13.06
C LEU A 260 12.17 -5.64 -13.14
N PRO A 261 12.81 -4.69 -13.86
CA PRO A 261 12.35 -3.30 -13.96
C PRO A 261 11.19 -3.18 -14.97
N THR A 262 10.05 -3.82 -14.69
CA THR A 262 8.87 -3.75 -15.56
C THR A 262 8.17 -2.40 -15.40
N LYS A 263 7.50 -1.91 -16.44
CA LYS A 263 6.67 -0.70 -16.38
C LYS A 263 5.33 -1.03 -15.75
N TRP A 264 4.91 -0.24 -14.77
CA TRP A 264 3.67 -0.48 -14.04
C TRP A 264 2.58 0.56 -14.35
N THR A 265 1.34 0.15 -14.14
CA THR A 265 0.17 1.02 -14.07
C THR A 265 -0.69 0.62 -12.87
N ILE A 266 -1.03 1.59 -12.03
CA ILE A 266 -1.94 1.44 -10.90
C ILE A 266 -3.17 2.30 -11.20
N GLU A 267 -4.33 1.66 -11.41
CA GLU A 267 -5.61 2.33 -11.65
C GLU A 267 -6.52 2.13 -10.44
N PHE A 268 -6.87 3.24 -9.77
CA PHE A 268 -7.89 3.29 -8.73
C PHE A 268 -9.25 3.54 -9.41
N GLY A 269 -10.15 2.56 -9.31
CA GLY A 269 -11.46 2.59 -9.94
C GLY A 269 -12.49 3.42 -9.17
N GLU A 270 -13.68 3.53 -9.73
CA GLU A 270 -14.81 4.22 -9.10
C GLU A 270 -15.20 3.55 -7.77
N PRO A 271 -15.45 4.31 -6.69
CA PRO A 271 -15.83 3.76 -5.40
C PRO A 271 -17.18 3.03 -5.46
N ILE A 272 -17.24 1.85 -4.83
CA ILE A 272 -18.48 1.14 -4.56
C ILE A 272 -18.95 1.58 -3.18
N GLU A 273 -20.00 2.39 -3.16
CA GLU A 273 -20.59 2.92 -1.93
C GLU A 273 -21.25 1.82 -1.10
N THR A 274 -20.95 1.83 0.20
CA THR A 274 -21.54 0.90 1.17
C THR A 274 -22.28 1.62 2.30
N GLY A 275 -22.13 2.94 2.42
CA GLY A 275 -22.60 3.72 3.56
C GLY A 275 -24.12 3.78 3.72
N ASP A 276 -24.86 3.62 2.62
CA ASP A 276 -26.33 3.63 2.62
C ASP A 276 -26.94 2.26 2.97
N GLN A 277 -26.11 1.23 3.15
CA GLN A 277 -26.59 -0.11 3.49
C GLN A 277 -26.98 -0.21 4.98
N PRO A 278 -28.03 -0.98 5.31
CA PRO A 278 -28.42 -1.19 6.70
C PRO A 278 -27.32 -1.94 7.48
N PRO A 279 -27.22 -1.79 8.81
CA PRO A 279 -26.22 -2.49 9.63
C PRO A 279 -26.19 -4.02 9.41
N GLU A 280 -27.36 -4.61 9.18
CA GLU A 280 -27.55 -6.05 8.97
C GLU A 280 -27.02 -6.54 7.61
N ALA A 281 -26.68 -5.62 6.69
CA ALA A 281 -26.15 -5.93 5.38
C ALA A 281 -24.85 -6.75 5.43
N ALA A 282 -24.04 -6.56 6.48
CA ALA A 282 -22.82 -7.32 6.69
C ALA A 282 -23.07 -8.80 7.03
N GLU A 283 -24.31 -9.18 7.36
CA GLU A 283 -24.72 -10.54 7.65
C GLU A 283 -25.46 -11.21 6.49
N ASP A 284 -25.83 -10.46 5.43
CA ASP A 284 -26.52 -10.98 4.25
C ASP A 284 -25.54 -11.71 3.31
N PRO A 285 -25.62 -13.05 3.19
CA PRO A 285 -24.71 -13.81 2.34
C PRO A 285 -24.84 -13.50 0.85
N MET A 286 -26.03 -13.13 0.40
CA MET A 286 -26.29 -12.81 -1.00
C MET A 286 -25.64 -11.48 -1.37
N LEU A 287 -25.83 -10.45 -0.55
CA LEU A 287 -25.20 -9.15 -0.74
C LEU A 287 -23.67 -9.25 -0.67
N MET A 288 -23.14 -9.97 0.34
CA MET A 288 -21.69 -10.20 0.44
C MET A 288 -21.13 -10.87 -0.81
N PHE A 289 -21.84 -11.88 -1.34
CA PHE A 289 -21.44 -12.55 -2.58
C PHE A 289 -21.47 -11.58 -3.76
N GLN A 290 -22.56 -10.83 -3.95
CA GLN A 290 -22.73 -9.86 -5.04
C GLN A 290 -21.64 -8.79 -5.03
N LEU A 291 -21.39 -8.15 -3.89
CA LEU A 291 -20.35 -7.12 -3.74
C LEU A 291 -18.94 -7.71 -3.94
N THR A 292 -18.68 -8.89 -3.41
CA THR A 292 -17.38 -9.57 -3.64
C THR A 292 -17.16 -9.86 -5.11
N ASP A 293 -18.21 -10.32 -5.80
CA ASP A 293 -18.19 -10.64 -7.22
C ASP A 293 -18.00 -9.36 -8.06
N GLN A 294 -18.77 -8.31 -7.77
CA GLN A 294 -18.65 -6.99 -8.40
C GLN A 294 -17.24 -6.43 -8.29
N VAL A 295 -16.64 -6.40 -7.09
CA VAL A 295 -15.27 -5.91 -6.89
C VAL A 295 -14.28 -6.74 -7.71
N ARG A 296 -14.41 -8.07 -7.68
CA ARG A 296 -13.52 -8.97 -8.45
C ARG A 296 -13.65 -8.73 -9.95
N GLU A 297 -14.87 -8.65 -10.48
CA GLU A 297 -15.12 -8.43 -11.90
C GLU A 297 -14.63 -7.06 -12.36
N THR A 298 -14.86 -6.00 -11.58
CA THR A 298 -14.35 -4.66 -11.87
C THR A 298 -12.82 -4.65 -11.98
N ILE A 299 -12.12 -5.30 -11.04
CA ILE A 299 -10.65 -5.41 -11.10
C ILE A 299 -10.24 -6.25 -12.32
N GLN A 300 -10.86 -7.40 -12.55
CA GLN A 300 -10.50 -8.27 -13.67
C GLN A 300 -10.67 -7.59 -15.03
N HIS A 301 -11.79 -6.88 -15.22
CA HIS A 301 -12.08 -6.13 -16.43
C HIS A 301 -11.07 -4.99 -16.63
N THR A 302 -10.76 -4.25 -15.57
CA THR A 302 -9.78 -3.15 -15.61
C THR A 302 -8.38 -3.67 -15.94
N LEU A 303 -7.95 -4.80 -15.36
CA LEU A 303 -6.69 -5.47 -15.72
C LEU A 303 -6.65 -5.78 -17.23
N TYR A 304 -7.69 -6.36 -17.81
CA TYR A 304 -7.73 -6.66 -19.24
C TYR A 304 -7.68 -5.40 -20.11
N LYS A 305 -8.45 -4.36 -19.75
CA LYS A 305 -8.43 -3.06 -20.43
C LYS A 305 -7.02 -2.45 -20.41
N LEU A 306 -6.36 -2.43 -19.26
CA LEU A 306 -5.00 -1.91 -19.11
C LEU A 306 -3.97 -2.70 -19.92
N LEU A 307 -4.08 -4.03 -19.93
CA LEU A 307 -3.20 -4.90 -20.72
C LEU A 307 -3.37 -4.69 -22.23
N MET A 308 -4.60 -4.51 -22.70
CA MET A 308 -4.85 -4.22 -24.12
C MET A 308 -4.29 -2.85 -24.54
N ALA A 309 -4.29 -1.87 -23.65
CA ALA A 309 -3.70 -0.55 -23.90
C ALA A 309 -2.16 -0.54 -23.80
N ARG A 310 -1.57 -1.57 -23.18
CA ARG A 310 -0.14 -1.63 -22.90
C ARG A 310 0.64 -2.03 -24.15
N ARG A 311 1.70 -1.27 -24.46
CA ARG A 311 2.57 -1.52 -25.63
C ARG A 311 3.71 -2.48 -25.32
N SER A 312 4.29 -2.39 -24.13
CA SER A 312 5.42 -3.21 -23.72
C SER A 312 5.41 -3.51 -22.23
N VAL A 313 6.10 -4.58 -21.84
CA VAL A 313 6.35 -4.92 -20.44
C VAL A 313 7.34 -3.93 -19.81
N PHE A 314 8.25 -3.37 -20.60
CA PHE A 314 9.35 -2.53 -20.09
C PHE A 314 9.17 -1.03 -20.39
N PHE A 315 8.32 -0.66 -21.35
CA PHE A 315 8.16 0.70 -21.89
C PHE A 315 6.70 1.13 -22.03
#